data_AF-A0A839P1Z2-F1
#
_entry.id   AF-A0A839P1Z2-F1
#
_cell.length_a   1.000
_cell.length_b   1.000
_cell.length_c   1.000
_cell.angle_alpha   90.00
_cell.angle_beta   90.00
_cell.angle_gamma   90.00
#
_symmetry.space_group_name_H-M   'P 1'
#
loop_
_entity.id
_entity.type
_entity.pdbx_description
1 polymer ?
#
loop_
_entity_poly.entity_id
_entity_poly.type
_entity_poly.pdbx_seq_one_letter_code
_entity_poly.pdbx_strand_id
1 'polypeptide(L)'
;MKRPRTTGHLAAPAPASVVPAPQPRHGDAVDSAVMALLSLIAAVETQPAGPATKAYRAAIRRKGEEAAAAGGSEVLEDVLRQVCDAAPDRAERRGRILTEAWVDLIGEKP
;
A
#
# COMPACT_ATOMS: atom_id res chain seq x y z
N MET A 1 -30.00 -63.40 -28.14
CA MET A 1 -28.64 -62.89 -27.82
C MET A 1 -28.73 -61.37 -27.67
N LYS A 2 -28.37 -60.85 -26.49
CA LYS A 2 -28.53 -59.43 -26.10
C LYS A 2 -27.29 -58.65 -26.55
N ARG A 3 -27.45 -57.55 -27.29
CA ARG A 3 -26.34 -56.63 -27.64
C ARG A 3 -26.03 -55.71 -26.44
N PRO A 4 -24.77 -55.55 -26.01
CA PRO A 4 -24.43 -54.60 -24.94
C PRO A 4 -24.42 -53.16 -25.45
N ARG A 5 -24.88 -52.28 -24.56
CA ARG A 5 -25.15 -50.85 -24.75
C ARG A 5 -23.86 -50.03 -24.86
N THR A 6 -23.94 -48.98 -25.68
CA THR A 6 -23.01 -47.86 -25.80
C THR A 6 -22.63 -47.28 -24.44
N THR A 7 -21.34 -47.29 -24.13
CA THR A 7 -20.77 -46.56 -22.98
C THR A 7 -20.87 -45.06 -23.26
N GLY A 8 -21.88 -44.42 -22.65
CA GLY A 8 -22.07 -42.98 -22.69
C GLY A 8 -20.97 -42.25 -21.92
N HIS A 9 -20.56 -41.12 -22.48
CA HIS A 9 -19.54 -40.20 -22.01
C HIS A 9 -19.73 -39.78 -20.53
N LEU A 10 -18.74 -40.06 -19.69
CA LEU A 10 -18.53 -39.35 -18.43
C LEU A 10 -17.38 -38.36 -18.65
N ALA A 11 -17.70 -37.19 -19.20
CA ALA A 11 -16.81 -36.05 -19.12
C ALA A 11 -16.78 -35.60 -17.65
N ALA A 12 -15.59 -35.64 -17.03
CA ALA A 12 -15.38 -35.10 -15.70
C ALA A 12 -15.71 -33.59 -15.72
N PRO A 13 -16.37 -33.04 -14.68
CA PRO A 13 -16.57 -31.60 -14.58
C PRO A 13 -15.21 -30.92 -14.50
N ALA A 14 -14.97 -29.96 -15.40
CA ALA A 14 -13.77 -29.13 -15.35
C ALA A 14 -13.71 -28.40 -13.99
N PRO A 15 -12.52 -28.27 -13.36
CA PRO A 15 -12.40 -27.47 -12.15
C PRO A 15 -12.80 -26.03 -12.48
N ALA A 16 -13.73 -25.48 -11.71
CA ALA A 16 -14.13 -24.08 -11.82
C ALA A 16 -12.88 -23.21 -11.77
N SER A 17 -12.62 -22.45 -12.83
CA SER A 17 -11.61 -21.40 -12.83
C SER A 17 -11.97 -20.40 -11.74
N VAL A 18 -11.30 -20.51 -10.59
CA VAL A 18 -11.33 -19.46 -9.58
C VAL A 18 -10.70 -18.24 -10.23
N VAL A 19 -11.51 -17.29 -10.65
CA VAL A 19 -11.01 -16.00 -11.13
C VAL A 19 -10.31 -15.36 -9.93
N PRO A 20 -8.96 -15.18 -9.93
CA PRO A 20 -8.32 -14.49 -8.83
C PRO A 20 -8.86 -13.06 -8.78
N ALA A 21 -9.21 -12.60 -7.59
CA ALA A 21 -9.62 -11.21 -7.38
C ALA A 21 -8.56 -10.27 -7.95
N PRO A 22 -8.95 -9.16 -8.60
CA PRO A 22 -7.98 -8.22 -9.16
C PRO A 22 -7.06 -7.72 -8.06
N GLN A 23 -5.78 -8.05 -8.16
CA GLN A 23 -4.76 -7.50 -7.27
C GLN A 23 -4.66 -6.00 -7.56
N PRO A 24 -4.58 -5.13 -6.54
CA PRO A 24 -4.41 -3.71 -6.75
C PRO A 24 -3.19 -3.48 -7.63
N ARG A 25 -3.31 -2.64 -8.67
CA ARG A 25 -2.14 -2.30 -9.46
C ARG A 25 -1.22 -1.48 -8.57
N HIS A 26 0.09 -1.66 -8.74
CA HIS A 26 1.12 -1.01 -7.93
C HIS A 26 0.90 0.52 -7.81
N GLY A 27 0.46 1.19 -8.88
CA GLY A 27 0.09 2.61 -8.86
C GLY A 27 -1.10 2.95 -7.96
N ASP A 28 -2.13 2.09 -7.90
CA ASP A 28 -3.31 2.32 -7.05
C ASP A 28 -2.94 2.28 -5.55
N ALA A 29 -1.95 1.45 -5.19
CA ALA A 29 -1.44 1.36 -3.82
C ALA A 29 -0.63 2.60 -3.42
N VAL A 30 0.22 3.10 -4.34
CA VAL A 30 0.99 4.34 -4.15
C VAL A 30 0.04 5.53 -3.98
N ASP A 31 -0.93 5.70 -4.88
CA ASP A 31 -1.87 6.83 -4.85
C ASP A 31 -2.69 6.85 -3.54
N SER A 32 -3.17 5.67 -3.12
CA SER A 32 -3.91 5.50 -1.87
C SER A 32 -3.05 5.86 -0.65
N ALA A 33 -1.79 5.42 -0.61
CA ALA A 33 -0.86 5.76 0.45
C ALA A 33 -0.56 7.26 0.51
N VAL A 34 -0.31 7.89 -0.65
CA VAL A 34 -0.06 9.33 -0.77
C VAL A 34 -1.24 10.14 -0.22
N MET A 35 -2.47 9.83 -0.63
CA MET A 35 -3.67 10.56 -0.18
C MET A 35 -3.91 10.44 1.33
N ALA A 36 -3.70 9.25 1.90
CA ALA A 36 -3.78 9.03 3.33
C ALA A 36 -2.71 9.83 4.10
N LEU A 37 -1.47 9.82 3.60
CA LEU A 37 -0.35 10.53 4.22
C LEU A 37 -0.51 12.04 4.16
N LEU A 38 -0.99 12.60 3.06
CA LEU A 38 -1.26 14.04 2.95
C LEU A 38 -2.23 14.51 4.04
N SER A 39 -3.27 13.72 4.31
CA SER A 39 -4.26 14.02 5.36
C SER A 39 -3.65 13.93 6.76
N LEU A 40 -2.86 12.89 7.05
CA LEU A 40 -2.21 12.70 8.35
C LEU A 40 -1.14 13.77 8.62
N ILE A 41 -0.34 14.12 7.61
CA ILE A 41 0.69 15.14 7.71
C ILE A 41 0.05 16.51 7.95
N ALA A 42 -1.01 16.86 7.22
CA ALA A 42 -1.74 18.10 7.46
C ALA A 42 -2.26 18.20 8.91
N ALA A 43 -2.70 17.09 9.49
CA ALA A 43 -3.09 17.05 10.90
C ALA A 43 -1.89 17.28 11.84
N VAL A 44 -0.74 16.63 11.60
CA VAL A 44 0.50 16.86 12.37
C VAL A 44 0.98 18.30 12.25
N GLU A 45 0.80 18.93 11.09
CA GLU A 45 1.27 20.30 10.85
C GLU A 45 0.48 21.37 11.62
N THR A 46 -0.79 21.11 11.93
CA THR A 46 -1.75 22.07 12.50
C THR A 46 -2.05 21.85 13.98
N GLN A 47 -1.87 20.62 14.47
CA GLN A 47 -2.18 20.27 15.85
C GLN A 47 -1.02 20.62 16.80
N PRO A 48 -1.31 21.05 18.04
CA PRO A 48 -0.28 21.22 19.05
C PRO A 48 0.41 19.88 19.39
N ALA A 49 1.61 19.96 19.95
CA ALA A 49 2.28 18.77 20.45
C ALA A 49 1.44 18.12 21.57
N GLY A 50 1.14 16.82 21.43
CA GLY A 50 0.27 16.12 22.38
C GLY A 50 -0.10 14.71 21.92
N PRO A 51 -1.02 14.04 22.65
CA PRO A 51 -1.44 12.68 22.36
C PRO A 51 -1.97 12.48 20.93
N ALA A 52 -2.75 13.44 20.40
CA ALA A 52 -3.27 13.38 19.04
C ALA A 52 -2.14 13.36 17.99
N THR A 53 -1.17 14.26 18.10
CA THR A 53 -0.01 14.33 17.20
C THR A 53 0.84 13.06 17.27
N LYS A 54 0.98 12.44 18.46
CA LYS A 54 1.62 11.12 18.58
C LYS A 54 0.84 10.02 17.85
N ALA A 55 -0.49 10.02 17.95
CA ALA A 55 -1.33 9.07 17.24
C ALA A 55 -1.24 9.24 15.71
N TYR A 56 -1.21 10.47 15.20
CA TYR A 56 -1.00 10.72 13.78
C TYR A 56 0.39 10.26 13.30
N ARG A 57 1.45 10.51 14.08
CA ARG A 57 2.79 9.99 13.76
C ARG A 57 2.83 8.45 13.73
N ALA A 58 2.14 7.79 14.66
CA ALA A 58 2.00 6.34 14.65
C ALA A 58 1.22 5.83 13.42
N ALA A 59 0.19 6.56 12.98
CA ALA A 59 -0.54 6.24 11.76
C ALA A 59 0.32 6.41 10.50
N ILE A 60 1.14 7.46 10.44
CA ILE A 60 2.12 7.68 9.35
C ILE A 60 3.11 6.51 9.29
N ARG A 61 3.62 6.05 10.45
CA ARG A 61 4.49 4.86 10.53
C ARG A 61 3.82 3.64 9.90
N ARG A 62 2.60 3.32 10.33
CA ARG A 62 1.85 2.15 9.81
C ARG A 62 1.62 2.22 8.31
N LYS A 63 1.35 3.42 7.77
CA LYS A 63 1.23 3.60 6.31
C LYS A 63 2.54 3.35 5.56
N GLY A 64 3.67 3.71 6.16
CA GLY A 64 4.98 3.32 5.63
C GLY A 64 5.17 1.80 5.63
N GLU A 65 4.82 1.12 6.73
CA GLU A 65 4.91 -0.35 6.84
C GLU A 65 4.02 -1.07 5.81
N GLU A 66 2.78 -0.60 5.62
CA GLU A 66 1.87 -1.10 4.60
C GLU A 66 2.43 -0.92 3.18
N ALA A 67 2.99 0.26 2.88
CA ALA A 67 3.60 0.57 1.59
C ALA A 67 4.85 -0.29 1.33
N ALA A 68 5.72 -0.45 2.34
CA ALA A 68 6.89 -1.32 2.27
C ALA A 68 6.52 -2.79 2.05
N ALA A 69 5.45 -3.27 2.70
CA ALA A 69 4.96 -4.63 2.49
C ALA A 69 4.39 -4.83 1.07
N ALA A 70 3.86 -3.78 0.45
CA ALA A 70 3.28 -3.83 -0.89
C ALA A 70 4.33 -3.80 -2.02
N GLY A 71 5.47 -3.14 -1.83
CA GLY A 71 6.50 -3.06 -2.88
C GLY A 71 7.88 -2.56 -2.44
N GLY A 72 8.22 -2.69 -1.17
CA GLY A 72 9.55 -2.41 -0.64
C GLY A 72 9.92 -0.94 -0.57
N SER A 73 11.23 -0.67 -0.54
CA SER A 73 11.79 0.68 -0.41
C SER A 73 11.50 1.57 -1.62
N GLU A 74 11.39 1.01 -2.82
CA GLU A 74 11.07 1.77 -4.04
C GLU A 74 9.69 2.45 -3.92
N VAL A 75 8.68 1.72 -3.41
CA VAL A 75 7.36 2.30 -3.13
C VAL A 75 7.45 3.42 -2.10
N LEU A 76 8.25 3.25 -1.04
CA LEU A 76 8.42 4.28 -0.03
C LEU A 76 9.07 5.55 -0.59
N GLU A 77 10.07 5.39 -1.45
CA GLU A 77 10.75 6.50 -2.14
C GLU A 77 9.79 7.23 -3.09
N ASP A 78 8.97 6.50 -3.84
CA ASP A 78 7.95 7.08 -4.72
C ASP A 78 6.86 7.83 -3.95
N VAL A 79 6.37 7.25 -2.85
CA VAL A 79 5.40 7.92 -1.97
C VAL A 79 6.01 9.18 -1.35
N LEU A 80 7.26 9.12 -0.88
CA LEU A 80 7.98 10.28 -0.34
C LEU A 80 8.06 11.41 -1.38
N ARG A 81 8.48 11.07 -2.60
CA ARG A 81 8.58 12.03 -3.71
C ARG A 81 7.23 12.66 -4.01
N GLN A 82 6.17 11.87 -4.16
CA GLN A 82 4.82 12.39 -4.47
C GLN A 82 4.25 13.27 -3.36
N VAL A 83 4.47 12.93 -2.08
CA VAL A 83 4.01 13.77 -0.95
C VAL A 83 4.74 15.12 -0.91
N CYS A 84 6.03 15.15 -1.24
CA CYS A 84 6.82 16.36 -1.37
C CYS A 84 6.37 17.21 -2.57
N ASP A 85 6.15 16.58 -3.73
CA ASP A 85 5.71 17.25 -4.96
C ASP A 85 4.30 17.87 -4.81
N ALA A 86 3.43 17.28 -3.99
CA ALA A 86 2.07 17.76 -3.75
C ALA A 86 1.98 19.12 -3.02
N ALA A 87 3.05 19.56 -2.33
CA ALA A 87 3.13 20.90 -1.73
C ALA A 87 4.59 21.37 -1.68
N PRO A 88 5.12 21.96 -2.77
CA PRO A 88 6.52 22.35 -2.87
C PRO A 88 6.96 23.35 -1.78
N ASP A 89 6.04 24.22 -1.35
CA ASP A 89 6.22 25.19 -0.27
C ASP A 89 6.44 24.54 1.11
N ARG A 90 5.99 23.29 1.27
CA ARG A 90 6.12 22.51 2.51
C ARG A 90 6.93 21.24 2.36
N ALA A 91 7.53 21.01 1.19
CA ALA A 91 8.23 19.78 0.84
C ALA A 91 9.28 19.39 1.90
N GLU A 92 10.12 20.34 2.32
CA GLU A 92 11.14 20.09 3.34
C GLU A 92 10.53 19.64 4.68
N ARG A 93 9.45 20.30 5.13
CA ARG A 93 8.77 19.97 6.38
C ARG A 93 8.13 18.59 6.32
N ARG A 94 7.45 18.28 5.22
CA ARG A 94 6.79 16.99 5.01
C ARG A 94 7.80 15.86 4.87
N GLY A 95 8.89 16.10 4.14
CA GLY A 95 10.02 15.18 4.02
C GLY A 95 10.58 14.81 5.38
N ARG A 96 10.84 15.80 6.26
CA ARG A 96 11.31 15.53 7.63
C ARG A 96 10.32 14.68 8.45
N ILE A 97 9.02 15.00 8.40
CA ILE A 97 7.98 14.23 9.11
C ILE A 97 7.98 12.76 8.65
N LEU A 98 8.09 12.52 7.34
CA LEU A 98 8.12 11.18 6.77
C LEU A 98 9.42 10.44 7.10
N THR A 99 10.58 11.07 6.90
CA THR A 99 11.88 10.46 7.21
C THR A 99 11.99 10.10 8.70
N GLU A 100 11.51 10.95 9.60
CA GLU A 100 11.46 10.64 11.05
C GLU A 100 10.53 9.44 11.33
N ALA A 101 9.35 9.41 10.72
CA ALA A 101 8.39 8.34 10.95
C ALA A 101 8.81 7.00 10.32
N TRP A 102 9.57 7.04 9.24
CA TRP A 102 9.99 5.88 8.46
C TRP A 102 11.47 5.54 8.63
N VAL A 103 12.06 5.96 9.75
CA VAL A 103 13.38 5.49 10.15
C VAL A 103 13.42 3.95 10.09
N ASP A 104 14.49 3.39 9.54
CA ASP A 104 14.67 1.95 9.32
C ASP A 104 13.70 1.30 8.30
N LEU A 105 12.84 2.09 7.61
CA LEU A 105 12.04 1.62 6.47
C LEU A 105 12.59 2.14 5.14
N ILE A 106 13.08 3.38 5.11
CA ILE A 106 13.80 3.93 3.95
C ILE A 106 15.27 3.55 4.09
N GLY A 107 15.65 2.44 3.45
CA GLY A 107 17.03 1.97 3.34
C GLY A 107 17.52 1.10 4.51
N GLU A 108 17.21 -0.19 4.45
CA GLU A 108 18.20 -1.22 4.78
C GLU A 108 18.54 -1.96 3.47
N LYS A 109 19.62 -1.54 2.81
CA LYS A 109 20.39 -2.45 1.97
C LYS A 109 21.49 -3.01 2.88
N PRO A 110 21.69 -4.34 2.96
CA PRO A 110 22.75 -4.93 3.78
C PRO A 110 24.14 -4.43 3.40
#